data_AF-A0A6I5C8B9-F1
#
_entry.id   AF-A0A6I5C8B9-F1
#
_cell.length_a   1.000
_cell.length_b   1.000
_cell.length_c   1.000
_cell.angle_alpha   90.00
_cell.angle_beta   90.00
_cell.angle_gamma   90.00
#
_symmetry.space_group_name_H-M   'P 1'
#
loop_
_entity.id
_entity.type
_entity.pdbx_description
1 polymer ?
#
loop_
_entity_poly.entity_id
_entity_poly.type
_entity_poly.pdbx_seq_one_letter_code
_entity_poly.pdbx_strand_id
1 'polypeptide(L)'
;MADDTSRGVREEARPADPQARAYADPAPVGLAGFALTTLLLSVLNTGLLKEAGGILPVLALAAFYGGLAQFVAGLFEFRRGNTFGATAFMSYGAFWLTYWWLVQHVAGAGDVHNALGLYLLGWGIFTAYMAVAALRVSVAVLAV
;
A
#
# COMPACT_ATOMS: atom_id res chain seq x y z
N MET A 1 4.89 -41.26 -57.18
CA MET A 1 5.84 -41.73 -56.14
C MET A 1 7.04 -40.80 -56.23
N ALA A 2 7.25 -39.82 -55.36
CA ALA A 2 6.87 -39.70 -53.96
C ALA A 2 6.12 -38.37 -53.66
N ASP A 3 5.19 -38.51 -52.74
CA ASP A 3 4.41 -37.48 -52.05
C ASP A 3 5.32 -36.89 -50.95
N ASP A 4 5.60 -35.59 -50.99
CA ASP A 4 6.35 -34.88 -49.94
C ASP A 4 5.38 -34.50 -48.81
N THR A 5 5.02 -35.50 -48.01
CA THR A 5 4.19 -35.38 -46.80
C THR A 5 4.98 -34.88 -45.59
N SER A 6 5.90 -33.92 -45.75
CA SER A 6 6.62 -33.32 -44.61
C SER A 6 5.90 -32.13 -43.95
N ARG A 7 4.63 -31.88 -44.30
CA ARG A 7 3.78 -30.83 -43.71
C ARG A 7 3.01 -31.23 -42.44
N GLY A 8 3.48 -32.22 -41.68
CA GLY A 8 3.04 -32.45 -40.31
C GLY A 8 4.30 -32.36 -39.43
N VAL A 9 4.49 -31.40 -38.55
CA VAL A 9 3.56 -30.73 -37.66
C VAL A 9 4.05 -29.30 -37.56
N ARG A 10 3.29 -28.32 -38.09
CA ARG A 10 3.39 -26.98 -37.51
C ARG A 10 2.97 -27.18 -36.07
N GLU A 11 3.94 -27.07 -35.16
CA GLU A 11 3.67 -26.91 -33.74
C GLU A 11 2.81 -25.67 -33.63
N GLU A 12 1.50 -25.89 -33.72
CA GLU A 12 0.48 -24.90 -33.49
C GLU A 12 0.78 -24.42 -32.08
N ALA A 13 1.40 -23.24 -31.97
CA ALA A 13 1.83 -22.70 -30.70
C ALA A 13 0.61 -22.76 -29.79
N ARG A 14 0.62 -23.73 -28.85
CA ARG A 14 -0.50 -23.97 -27.95
C ARG A 14 -0.86 -22.61 -27.37
N PRO A 15 -2.10 -22.11 -27.55
CA PRO A 15 -2.46 -20.82 -26.97
C PRO A 15 -2.03 -20.87 -25.52
N ALA A 16 -1.14 -19.94 -25.15
CA ALA A 16 -0.59 -19.89 -23.81
C ALA A 16 -1.79 -19.91 -22.87
N ASP A 17 -1.86 -20.93 -22.02
CA ASP A 17 -2.94 -21.10 -21.06
C ASP A 17 -3.14 -19.76 -20.33
N PRO A 18 -4.27 -19.05 -20.52
CA PRO A 18 -4.51 -17.76 -19.88
C PRO A 18 -4.48 -17.87 -18.35
N GLN A 19 -4.55 -19.10 -17.83
CA GLN A 19 -4.46 -19.46 -16.42
C GLN A 19 -3.13 -20.09 -16.01
N ALA A 20 -2.03 -19.76 -16.69
CA ALA A 20 -0.67 -19.99 -16.17
C ALA A 20 -0.44 -19.16 -14.89
N ARG A 21 -1.05 -19.61 -13.77
CA ARG A 21 -1.06 -19.05 -12.41
C ARG A 21 -0.98 -17.52 -12.37
N ALA A 22 -2.10 -16.85 -12.65
CA ALA A 22 -2.26 -15.46 -12.25
C ALA A 22 -2.18 -15.38 -10.71
N TYR A 23 -1.13 -14.76 -10.18
CA TYR A 23 -1.03 -14.45 -8.75
C TYR A 23 -2.25 -13.63 -8.31
N ALA A 24 -2.70 -13.83 -7.08
CA ALA A 24 -3.76 -13.01 -6.50
C ALA A 24 -3.36 -11.53 -6.51
N ASP A 25 -4.34 -10.65 -6.64
CA ASP A 25 -4.15 -9.20 -6.59
C ASP A 25 -3.87 -8.76 -5.14
N PRO A 26 -2.69 -8.17 -4.83
CA PRO A 26 -2.38 -7.67 -3.50
C PRO A 26 -2.93 -6.25 -3.25
N ALA A 27 -3.47 -5.54 -4.24
CA ALA A 27 -4.00 -4.19 -4.04
C ALA A 27 -5.12 -4.11 -2.98
N PRO A 28 -6.11 -5.05 -2.93
CA PRO A 28 -7.15 -5.01 -1.91
C PRO A 28 -6.61 -5.08 -0.48
N VAL A 29 -5.56 -5.87 -0.22
CA VAL A 29 -4.98 -5.95 1.14
C VAL A 29 -4.22 -4.68 1.49
N GLY A 30 -3.50 -4.08 0.52
CA GLY A 30 -2.83 -2.80 0.71
C GLY A 30 -3.81 -1.66 1.03
N LEU A 31 -4.91 -1.58 0.28
CA LEU A 31 -5.96 -0.57 0.48
C LEU A 31 -6.71 -0.77 1.80
N ALA A 32 -7.06 -2.00 2.16
CA ALA A 32 -7.74 -2.29 3.42
C ALA A 32 -6.85 -1.99 4.64
N GLY A 33 -5.56 -2.32 4.55
CA GLY A 33 -4.56 -1.97 5.58
C GLY A 33 -4.46 -0.47 5.81
N PHE A 34 -4.36 0.29 4.72
CA PHE A 34 -4.36 1.75 4.77
C PHE A 34 -5.64 2.31 5.36
N ALA A 35 -6.79 1.96 4.77
CA ALA A 35 -8.08 2.54 5.11
C ALA A 35 -8.47 2.30 6.57
N LEU A 36 -8.30 1.07 7.07
CA LEU A 36 -8.63 0.75 8.46
C LEU A 36 -7.75 1.52 9.45
N THR A 37 -6.44 1.59 9.18
CA THR A 37 -5.49 2.29 10.06
C THR A 37 -5.77 3.80 10.07
N THR A 38 -6.00 4.41 8.89
CA THR A 38 -6.36 5.82 8.75
C THR A 38 -7.69 6.14 9.44
N LEU A 39 -8.70 5.28 9.28
CA LEU A 39 -10.03 5.47 9.88
C LEU A 39 -9.93 5.52 11.41
N LEU A 40 -9.26 4.56 12.04
CA LEU A 40 -9.16 4.52 13.49
C LEU A 40 -8.30 5.67 14.03
N LEU A 41 -7.21 6.04 13.35
CA LEU A 41 -6.46 7.25 13.71
C LEU A 41 -7.33 8.51 13.60
N SER A 42 -8.17 8.60 12.56
CA SER A 42 -9.08 9.73 12.36
C SER A 42 -10.12 9.83 13.47
N VAL A 43 -10.67 8.70 13.92
CA VAL A 43 -11.56 8.65 15.08
C VAL A 43 -10.87 9.18 16.33
N LEU A 44 -9.60 8.82 16.59
CA LEU A 44 -8.85 9.38 17.72
C LEU A 44 -8.63 10.88 17.58
N ASN A 45 -8.30 11.36 16.38
CA ASN A 45 -8.08 12.78 16.11
C ASN A 45 -9.34 13.65 16.32
N THR A 46 -10.54 13.06 16.29
CA THR A 46 -11.77 13.79 16.64
C THR A 46 -11.88 14.12 18.13
N GLY A 47 -11.10 13.47 18.99
CA GLY A 47 -11.22 13.59 20.45
C GLY A 47 -12.44 12.90 21.06
N LEU A 48 -13.17 12.08 20.28
CA LEU A 48 -14.32 11.31 20.76
C LEU A 48 -13.93 10.26 21.82
N LEU A 49 -12.76 9.64 21.68
CA LEU A 49 -12.21 8.71 22.66
C LEU A 49 -11.20 9.45 23.55
N LYS A 50 -11.47 9.51 24.85
CA LYS A 50 -10.63 10.20 25.86
C LYS A 50 -9.77 9.26 26.70
N GLU A 51 -9.83 7.97 26.39
CA GLU A 51 -9.08 6.94 27.09
C GLU A 51 -7.59 7.09 26.80
N ALA A 52 -6.76 7.13 27.84
CA ALA A 52 -5.30 7.25 27.70
C ALA A 52 -4.69 6.11 26.84
N GLY A 53 -5.33 4.93 26.84
CA GLY A 53 -4.94 3.77 26.03
C GLY A 53 -5.54 3.72 24.62
N GLY A 54 -6.40 4.68 24.23
CA GLY A 54 -7.14 4.65 22.96
C GLY A 54 -6.26 4.63 21.71
N ILE A 55 -5.01 5.09 21.82
CA ILE A 55 -4.00 5.07 20.74
C ILE A 55 -3.41 3.69 20.46
N LEU A 56 -3.46 2.75 21.42
CA LEU A 56 -2.79 1.44 21.30
C LEU A 56 -3.30 0.58 20.14
N PRO A 57 -4.63 0.46 19.88
CA PRO A 57 -5.12 -0.28 18.72
C PRO A 57 -4.66 0.33 17.39
N VAL A 58 -4.57 1.67 17.31
CA VAL A 58 -4.06 2.36 16.12
C VAL A 58 -2.58 2.07 15.90
N LEU A 59 -1.78 2.08 16.97
CA LEU A 59 -0.35 1.75 16.89
C LEU A 59 -0.14 0.29 16.47
N ALA A 60 -0.97 -0.65 16.93
CA ALA A 60 -0.91 -2.04 16.48
C ALA A 60 -1.24 -2.17 14.98
N LEU A 61 -2.28 -1.47 14.50
CA LEU A 61 -2.62 -1.46 13.07
C LEU A 61 -1.54 -0.78 12.22
N ALA A 62 -0.99 0.34 12.71
CA ALA A 62 0.11 1.04 12.06
C ALA A 62 1.36 0.15 11.94
N ALA A 63 1.68 -0.67 12.94
CA ALA A 63 2.80 -1.60 12.84
C ALA A 63 2.53 -2.74 11.84
N PHE A 64 1.39 -3.41 11.97
CA PHE A 64 1.22 -4.73 11.34
C PHE A 64 0.37 -4.72 10.08
N TYR A 65 -0.67 -3.89 10.00
CA TYR A 65 -1.62 -3.94 8.89
C TYR A 65 -1.42 -2.78 7.91
N GLY A 66 -1.61 -1.54 8.36
CA GLY A 66 -1.22 -0.35 7.59
C GLY A 66 0.28 -0.27 7.36
N GLY A 67 1.10 -0.87 8.22
CA GLY A 67 2.55 -0.93 8.07
C GLY A 67 3.04 -2.14 7.26
N LEU A 68 3.30 -3.24 7.97
CA LEU A 68 3.94 -4.42 7.41
C LEU A 68 3.15 -5.07 6.26
N ALA A 69 1.87 -5.36 6.45
CA ALA A 69 1.06 -6.02 5.42
C ALA A 69 0.93 -5.15 4.16
N GLN A 70 0.70 -3.84 4.33
CA GLN A 70 0.67 -2.89 3.22
C GLN A 70 2.01 -2.79 2.50
N PHE A 71 3.13 -2.73 3.23
CA PHE A 71 4.47 -2.72 2.63
C PHE A 71 4.72 -3.98 1.80
N VAL A 72 4.37 -5.16 2.33
CA VAL A 72 4.48 -6.44 1.63
C VAL A 72 3.58 -6.48 0.40
N ALA A 73 2.35 -5.94 0.46
CA ALA A 73 1.48 -5.80 -0.70
C ALA A 73 2.15 -4.99 -1.82
N GLY A 74 2.86 -3.93 -1.46
CA GLY A 74 3.65 -3.12 -2.38
C GLY A 74 4.81 -3.88 -3.04
N LEU A 75 5.50 -4.77 -2.31
CA LEU A 75 6.51 -5.66 -2.90
C LEU A 75 5.91 -6.60 -3.96
N PHE A 76 4.70 -7.10 -3.73
CA PHE A 76 4.00 -7.92 -4.72
C PHE A 76 3.49 -7.10 -5.92
N GLU A 77 3.04 -5.86 -5.73
CA GLU A 77 2.74 -4.95 -6.85
C GLU A 77 3.98 -4.65 -7.69
N PHE A 78 5.15 -4.46 -7.05
CA PHE A 78 6.42 -4.29 -7.75
C PHE A 78 6.72 -5.51 -8.63
N ARG A 79 6.49 -6.72 -8.10
CA ARG A 79 6.69 -7.97 -8.85
C ARG A 79 5.69 -8.16 -10.00
N ARG A 80 4.48 -7.57 -9.90
CA ARG A 80 3.45 -7.55 -10.95
C ARG A 80 3.68 -6.47 -12.01
N GLY A 81 4.64 -5.56 -11.81
CA GLY A 81 4.92 -4.45 -12.73
C GLY A 81 3.96 -3.25 -12.56
N ASN A 82 3.21 -3.19 -11.45
CA ASN A 82 2.35 -2.05 -11.14
C ASN A 82 3.14 -1.01 -10.36
N THR A 83 3.79 -0.08 -11.07
CA THR A 83 4.63 0.96 -10.48
C THR A 83 3.86 1.86 -9.52
N PHE A 84 2.62 2.24 -9.84
CA PHE A 84 1.81 3.10 -8.97
C PHE A 84 1.49 2.38 -7.65
N GLY A 85 0.95 1.16 -7.72
CA GLY A 85 0.59 0.37 -6.54
C GLY A 85 1.82 0.06 -5.67
N ALA A 86 2.94 -0.31 -6.30
CA ALA A 86 4.20 -0.54 -5.61
C ALA A 86 4.66 0.70 -4.83
N THR A 87 4.68 1.85 -5.50
CA THR A 87 5.14 3.10 -4.90
C THR A 87 4.20 3.53 -3.77
N ALA A 88 2.89 3.48 -3.99
CA ALA A 88 1.89 3.88 -3.01
C ALA A 88 1.93 2.98 -1.77
N PHE A 89 1.83 1.66 -1.93
CA PHE A 89 1.74 0.73 -0.81
C PHE A 89 3.05 0.61 -0.03
N MET A 90 4.21 0.60 -0.70
CA MET A 90 5.49 0.58 0.02
C MET A 90 5.71 1.89 0.80
N SER A 91 5.36 3.04 0.21
CA SER A 91 5.57 4.33 0.89
C SER A 91 4.62 4.51 2.07
N TYR A 92 3.32 4.28 1.90
CA TYR A 92 2.37 4.37 3.01
C TYR A 92 2.57 3.27 4.06
N GLY A 93 3.01 2.07 3.65
CA GLY A 93 3.47 1.03 4.58
C GLY A 93 4.65 1.50 5.43
N ALA A 94 5.64 2.13 4.81
CA ALA A 94 6.77 2.73 5.53
C ALA A 94 6.32 3.87 6.44
N PHE A 95 5.42 4.76 6.00
CA PHE A 95 4.83 5.83 6.82
C PHE A 95 4.24 5.27 8.11
N TRP A 96 3.44 4.21 8.03
CA TRP A 96 2.78 3.63 9.20
C TRP A 96 3.77 2.96 10.15
N LEU A 97 4.78 2.27 9.63
CA LEU A 97 5.87 1.69 10.43
C LEU A 97 6.69 2.78 11.15
N THR A 98 7.04 3.86 10.45
CA THR A 98 7.78 4.98 11.05
C THR A 98 6.91 5.76 12.02
N TYR A 99 5.61 5.93 11.76
CA TYR A 99 4.67 6.57 12.68
C TYR A 99 4.50 5.76 13.97
N TRP A 100 4.33 4.45 13.86
CA TRP A 100 4.28 3.53 15.00
C TRP A 100 5.54 3.62 15.87
N TRP A 101 6.71 3.65 15.25
CA TRP A 101 7.97 3.82 15.96
C TRP A 101 8.07 5.22 16.59
N LEU A 102 7.77 6.27 15.84
CA LEU A 102 7.92 7.66 16.25
C LEU A 102 7.09 7.99 17.48
N VAL A 103 5.80 7.65 17.49
CA VAL A 103 4.88 7.98 18.61
C VAL A 103 5.37 7.40 19.94
N GLN A 104 5.98 6.22 19.94
CA GLN A 104 6.50 5.59 21.15
C GLN A 104 7.75 6.29 21.71
N HIS A 105 8.53 6.95 20.87
CA HIS A 105 9.78 7.62 21.27
C HIS A 105 9.58 9.12 21.52
N VAL A 106 8.50 9.69 20.99
CA VAL A 106 8.14 11.10 21.15
C VAL A 106 7.55 11.40 22.53
N ALA A 107 6.90 10.43 23.17
CA ALA A 107 6.23 10.61 24.48
C ALA A 107 7.18 11.09 25.61
N GLY A 108 8.49 10.93 25.47
CA GLY A 108 9.50 11.41 26.43
C GLY A 108 10.31 12.63 25.99
N ALA A 109 10.07 13.16 24.77
CA ALA A 109 11.01 14.07 24.10
C ALA A 109 10.69 15.59 24.26
N GLY A 110 9.72 15.97 25.09
CA GLY A 110 9.34 17.37 25.28
C GLY A 110 8.51 17.93 24.12
N ASP A 111 8.70 19.20 23.76
CA ASP A 111 7.94 19.84 22.68
C ASP A 111 8.41 19.36 21.29
N VAL A 112 7.57 18.57 20.64
CA VAL A 112 7.86 17.90 19.36
C VAL A 112 6.97 18.36 18.21
N HIS A 113 6.10 19.34 18.43
CA HIS A 113 5.05 19.71 17.48
C HIS A 113 5.60 20.14 16.12
N ASN A 114 6.68 20.92 16.11
CA ASN A 114 7.32 21.38 14.87
C ASN A 114 7.98 20.22 14.10
N ALA A 115 8.61 19.28 14.81
CA ALA A 115 9.25 18.11 14.20
C ALA A 115 8.21 17.16 13.59
N LEU A 116 7.12 16.89 14.30
CA LEU A 116 5.99 16.14 13.78
C LEU A 116 5.32 16.85 12.60
N GLY A 117 5.21 18.19 12.66
CA GLY A 117 4.69 19.01 11.58
C GLY A 117 5.53 18.89 10.31
N LEU A 118 6.86 18.95 10.41
CA LEU A 118 7.77 18.76 9.28
C LEU A 118 7.68 17.33 8.70
N TYR A 119 7.60 16.32 9.57
CA TYR A 119 7.40 14.92 9.16
C TYR A 119 6.11 14.77 8.35
N LEU A 120 4.98 15.25 8.87
CA LEU A 120 3.68 15.17 8.20
C LEU A 120 3.61 16.04 6.95
N LEU A 121 4.30 17.18 6.90
CA LEU A 121 4.39 18.02 5.71
C LEU A 121 5.10 17.29 4.55
N GLY A 122 6.20 16.58 4.84
CA GLY A 122 6.89 15.76 3.85
C GLY A 122 5.97 14.68 3.25
N TRP A 123 5.20 14.01 4.10
CA TRP A 123 4.17 13.06 3.65
C TRP A 123 3.02 13.73 2.90
N GLY A 124 2.62 14.94 3.29
CA GLY A 124 1.60 15.71 2.57
C GLY A 124 2.03 16.07 1.14
N ILE A 125 3.30 16.46 0.94
CA ILE A 125 3.86 16.69 -0.40
C ILE A 125 3.88 15.40 -1.20
N PHE A 126 4.29 14.28 -0.57
CA PHE A 126 4.24 12.95 -1.19
C PHE A 126 2.84 12.61 -1.69
N THR A 127 1.85 12.73 -0.82
CA THR A 127 0.45 12.45 -1.14
C THR A 127 -0.08 13.38 -2.24
N ALA A 128 0.29 14.67 -2.22
CA ALA A 128 -0.18 15.63 -3.20
C ALA A 128 0.23 15.27 -4.63
N TYR A 129 1.49 14.88 -4.87
CA TYR A 129 1.90 14.45 -6.21
C TYR A 129 1.35 13.07 -6.56
N MET A 130 1.21 12.16 -5.59
CA MET A 130 0.58 10.85 -5.81
C MET A 130 -0.90 10.98 -6.20
N ALA A 131 -1.62 11.96 -5.66
CA ALA A 131 -3.00 12.26 -6.05
C ALA A 131 -3.09 12.66 -7.53
N VAL A 132 -2.14 13.44 -8.03
CA VAL A 132 -2.07 13.78 -9.47
C VAL A 132 -1.87 12.52 -10.33
N ALA A 133 -1.03 11.59 -9.88
CA ALA A 133 -0.85 10.30 -10.57
C ALA A 133 -2.11 9.43 -10.51
N ALA A 134 -2.83 9.43 -9.38
CA ALA A 134 -4.05 8.65 -9.15
C ALA A 134 -5.20 9.02 -10.10
N LEU A 135 -5.24 10.27 -10.59
CA LEU A 135 -6.20 10.72 -11.61
C LEU A 135 -6.17 9.88 -12.89
N ARG A 136 -5.03 9.22 -13.18
CA ARG A 136 -4.87 8.33 -14.34
C ARG A 136 -5.06 6.84 -14.01
N VAL A 137 -5.32 6.50 -12.75
CA VAL A 137 -5.50 5.12 -12.28
C VAL A 137 -6.99 4.80 -12.15
N SER A 138 -7.67 5.44 -11.19
CA SER A 138 -9.13 5.36 -11.03
C SER A 138 -9.61 6.37 -9.99
N VAL A 139 -10.90 6.74 -10.05
CA VAL A 139 -11.53 7.60 -9.04
C VAL A 139 -11.53 6.93 -7.66
N ALA A 140 -11.69 5.61 -7.60
CA ALA A 140 -11.66 4.87 -6.34
C ALA A 140 -10.29 4.97 -5.66
N VAL A 141 -9.20 4.90 -6.43
CA VAL A 141 -7.83 5.09 -5.92
C VAL A 141 -7.55 6.53 -5.54
N LEU A 142 -8.13 7.51 -6.24
CA LEU A 142 -8.00 8.93 -5.89
C LEU A 142 -8.72 9.29 -4.58
N ALA A 143 -9.85 8.64 -4.31
CA ALA A 143 -10.72 8.97 -3.18
C ALA A 143 -10.25 8.38 -1.83
N VAL A 144 -9.29 7.47 -1.85
CA VAL A 144 -8.71 6.80 -0.68
C VAL A 144 -7.35 7.38 -0.37
#